data_AF-A0A1U8JJ98-F1
#
_entry.id   AF-A0A1U8JJ98-F1
#
_cell.length_a   1.000
_cell.length_b   1.000
_cell.length_c   1.000
_cell.angle_alpha   90.00
_cell.angle_beta   90.00
_cell.angle_gamma   90.00
#
_symmetry.space_group_name_H-M   'P 1'
#
loop_
_entity.id
_entity.type
_entity.pdbx_description
1 polymer ?
#
loop_
_entity_poly.entity_id
_entity_poly.type
_entity_poly.pdbx_seq_one_letter_code
_entity_poly.pdbx_strand_id
1 'polypeptide(L)'
;MSCKNFLLYTTWFIVFINPSVEWPESNSIPTPTPTPWPEQFHALLCMKLYSGVHQITDLWYDWPKGRNVNLQQKQLGVYMYDVEWNNGTSFYYTKGINGTCQTIEFGVGIPRPDFLDGANYLGTQVKDGFLCNVWEKVDFIWYYEDVATKRPVRWDFYDGIITHVMTFEAGATLPDLVVQAPHYCFTAKPKREDV
;
A
#
# COMPACT_ATOMS: atom_id res chain seq x y z
N MET A 1 -26.99 76.72 40.10
CA MET A 1 -25.77 76.49 39.28
C MET A 1 -25.83 75.06 38.73
N SER A 2 -26.44 74.90 37.55
CA SER A 2 -25.83 74.36 36.33
C SER A 2 -25.29 72.92 36.45
N CYS A 3 -26.12 71.95 36.08
CA CYS A 3 -25.66 70.62 35.68
C CYS A 3 -25.68 70.60 34.14
N LYS A 4 -24.50 70.51 33.51
CA LYS A 4 -24.35 70.49 32.05
C LYS A 4 -24.56 69.07 31.55
N ASN A 5 -25.56 68.85 30.69
CA ASN A 5 -25.69 67.64 29.89
C ASN A 5 -24.57 67.60 28.84
N PHE A 6 -23.74 66.56 28.88
CA PHE A 6 -22.75 66.27 27.85
C PHE A 6 -23.38 65.29 26.87
N LEU A 7 -23.77 65.76 25.69
CA LEU A 7 -24.21 64.91 24.58
C LEU A 7 -22.97 64.29 23.93
N LEU A 8 -22.78 62.97 24.12
CA LEU A 8 -21.82 62.19 23.33
C LEU A 8 -22.40 61.94 21.94
N TYR A 9 -21.74 62.49 20.91
CA TYR A 9 -21.96 62.09 19.52
C TYR A 9 -21.12 60.86 19.21
N THR A 10 -21.75 59.70 19.04
CA THR A 10 -21.11 58.50 18.49
C THR A 10 -21.18 58.55 16.96
N THR A 11 -20.05 58.86 16.32
CA THR A 11 -19.90 58.75 14.86
C THR A 11 -19.81 57.27 14.48
N TRP A 12 -20.86 56.74 13.85
CA TRP A 12 -20.84 55.43 13.21
C TRP A 12 -20.06 55.52 11.90
N PHE A 13 -18.85 54.95 11.87
CA PHE A 13 -18.15 54.67 10.62
C PHE A 13 -18.80 53.43 9.97
N ILE A 14 -19.61 53.65 8.94
CA ILE A 14 -20.06 52.58 8.05
C ILE A 14 -18.85 52.19 7.19
N VAL A 15 -18.21 51.07 7.53
CA VAL A 15 -17.25 50.42 6.64
C VAL A 15 -18.06 49.81 5.50
N PHE A 16 -18.05 50.45 4.34
CA PHE A 16 -18.52 49.83 3.11
C PHE A 16 -17.57 48.68 2.77
N ILE A 17 -17.99 47.46 3.11
CA ILE A 17 -17.33 46.25 2.63
C ILE A 17 -17.60 46.23 1.13
N ASN A 18 -16.59 46.56 0.32
CA ASN A 18 -16.67 46.41 -1.12
C ASN A 18 -16.96 44.92 -1.41
N PRO A 19 -18.11 44.55 -2.01
CA PRO A 19 -18.41 43.16 -2.34
C PRO A 19 -17.54 42.61 -3.48
N SER A 20 -16.62 43.42 -4.00
CA SER A 20 -15.76 43.14 -5.16
C SER A 20 -14.37 42.63 -4.78
N VAL A 21 -14.14 42.18 -3.54
CA VAL A 21 -12.96 41.36 -3.25
C VAL A 21 -13.27 39.97 -3.78
N GLU A 22 -12.98 39.77 -5.07
CA GLU A 22 -12.79 38.46 -5.65
C GLU A 22 -11.61 37.83 -4.90
N TRP A 23 -11.94 36.94 -3.95
CA TRP A 23 -10.98 36.01 -3.41
C TRP A 23 -10.39 35.27 -4.61
N PRO A 24 -9.05 35.20 -4.74
CA PRO A 24 -8.46 34.40 -5.82
C PRO A 24 -9.08 33.01 -5.73
N GLU A 25 -9.64 32.53 -6.84
CA GLU A 25 -10.05 31.13 -6.94
C GLU A 25 -8.91 30.31 -6.34
N SER A 26 -9.22 29.52 -5.32
CA SER A 26 -8.23 28.61 -4.77
C SER A 26 -7.78 27.77 -5.95
N ASN A 27 -6.55 28.01 -6.41
CA ASN A 27 -5.88 27.13 -7.37
C ASN A 27 -5.98 25.74 -6.76
N SER A 28 -6.93 24.94 -7.23
CA SER A 28 -7.17 23.61 -6.71
C SER A 28 -5.90 22.84 -7.04
N ILE A 29 -5.10 22.56 -6.02
CA ILE A 29 -3.89 21.76 -6.19
C ILE A 29 -4.39 20.42 -6.76
N PRO A 30 -3.91 20.02 -7.96
CA PRO A 30 -4.37 18.80 -8.57
C PRO A 30 -4.11 17.65 -7.61
N THR A 31 -5.13 16.80 -7.42
CA THR A 31 -5.00 15.58 -6.65
C THR A 31 -3.80 14.80 -7.21
N PRO A 32 -2.88 14.32 -6.36
CA PRO A 32 -1.76 13.51 -6.84
C PRO A 32 -2.28 12.27 -7.59
N THR A 33 -1.41 11.58 -8.30
CA THR A 33 -1.70 10.27 -8.90
C THR A 33 -0.78 9.26 -8.25
N PRO A 34 -1.25 8.04 -7.90
CA PRO A 34 -0.38 7.02 -7.34
C PRO A 34 0.70 6.64 -8.34
N THR A 35 1.93 6.48 -7.86
CA THR A 35 3.05 6.05 -8.71
C THR A 35 2.88 4.57 -9.05
N PRO A 36 2.90 4.18 -10.34
CA PRO A 36 2.91 2.77 -10.71
C PRO A 36 4.12 2.05 -10.09
N TRP A 37 3.94 0.79 -9.73
CA TRP A 37 5.07 -0.04 -9.33
C TRP A 37 6.08 -0.18 -10.48
N PRO A 38 7.39 -0.21 -10.17
CA PRO A 38 8.38 -0.66 -11.14
C PRO A 38 8.03 -2.07 -11.64
N GLU A 39 8.37 -2.39 -12.89
CA GLU A 39 8.12 -3.72 -13.45
C GLU A 39 8.83 -4.84 -12.67
N GLN A 40 9.93 -4.50 -11.99
CA GLN A 40 10.69 -5.41 -11.15
C GLN A 40 11.15 -4.67 -9.90
N PHE A 41 11.06 -5.30 -8.73
CA PHE A 41 11.65 -4.78 -7.50
C PHE A 41 11.83 -5.87 -6.45
N HIS A 42 12.69 -5.57 -5.47
CA HIS A 42 12.75 -6.26 -4.18
C HIS A 42 12.29 -5.33 -3.07
N ALA A 43 11.52 -5.86 -2.12
CA ALA A 43 11.18 -5.16 -0.91
C ALA A 43 11.33 -6.07 0.31
N LEU A 44 12.01 -5.59 1.34
CA LEU A 44 11.99 -6.23 2.65
C LEU A 44 10.80 -5.69 3.45
N LEU A 45 9.90 -6.58 3.84
CA LEU A 45 8.67 -6.23 4.53
C LEU A 45 8.71 -6.71 5.98
N CYS A 46 8.30 -5.86 6.91
CA CYS A 46 8.01 -6.24 8.29
C CYS A 46 6.50 -6.19 8.50
N MET A 47 5.91 -7.34 8.78
CA MET A 47 4.47 -7.54 8.76
C MET A 47 3.95 -7.97 10.13
N LYS A 48 2.76 -7.48 10.47
CA LYS A 48 1.92 -8.05 11.53
C LYS A 48 0.71 -8.71 10.85
N LEU A 49 0.61 -10.03 10.98
CA LEU A 49 -0.49 -10.80 10.40
C LEU A 49 -1.79 -10.59 11.21
N TYR A 50 -2.94 -10.94 10.63
CA TYR A 50 -4.25 -10.88 11.31
C TYR A 50 -4.25 -11.64 12.66
N SER A 51 -3.48 -12.72 12.75
CA SER A 51 -3.31 -13.52 13.98
C SER A 51 -2.49 -12.82 15.07
N GLY A 52 -1.92 -11.64 14.77
CA GLY A 52 -0.99 -10.91 15.63
C GLY A 52 0.47 -11.37 15.53
N VAL A 53 0.75 -12.44 14.79
CA VAL A 53 2.11 -12.96 14.57
C VAL A 53 2.93 -12.01 13.70
N HIS A 54 4.17 -11.75 14.08
CA HIS A 54 5.12 -11.00 13.26
C HIS A 54 5.73 -11.87 12.17
N GLN A 55 5.95 -11.29 11.00
CA GLN A 55 6.58 -11.93 9.85
C GLN A 55 7.53 -10.96 9.16
N ILE A 56 8.69 -11.44 8.74
CA ILE A 56 9.53 -10.76 7.75
C ILE A 56 9.31 -11.44 6.40
N THR A 57 9.15 -10.65 5.35
CA THR A 57 8.99 -11.15 3.97
C THR A 57 9.96 -10.47 3.04
N ASP A 58 10.75 -11.26 2.30
CA ASP A 58 11.42 -10.79 1.09
C ASP A 58 10.45 -10.91 -0.08
N LEU A 59 9.94 -9.78 -0.55
CA LEU A 59 9.06 -9.68 -1.70
C LEU A 59 9.90 -9.43 -2.96
N TRP A 60 9.83 -10.33 -3.92
CA TRP A 60 10.43 -10.18 -5.25
C TRP A 60 9.33 -10.13 -6.29
N TYR A 61 9.07 -8.93 -6.80
CA TYR A 61 8.10 -8.68 -7.84
C TYR A 61 8.78 -8.67 -9.20
N ASP A 62 8.22 -9.38 -10.18
CA ASP A 62 8.80 -9.50 -11.52
C ASP A 62 7.68 -9.65 -12.56
N TRP A 63 7.12 -8.51 -12.97
CA TRP A 63 6.01 -8.41 -13.93
C TRP A 63 6.34 -9.01 -15.30
N PRO A 64 7.51 -8.75 -15.92
CA PRO A 64 7.85 -9.35 -17.22
C PRO A 64 7.87 -10.88 -17.20
N LYS A 65 8.22 -11.49 -16.05
CA LYS A 65 8.17 -12.94 -15.85
C LYS A 65 6.87 -13.42 -15.20
N GLY A 66 5.92 -12.53 -14.92
CA GLY A 66 4.60 -12.81 -14.38
C GLY A 66 4.62 -13.55 -13.04
N ARG A 67 5.52 -13.15 -12.13
CA ARG A 67 5.68 -13.79 -10.82
C ARG A 67 5.80 -12.78 -9.69
N ASN A 68 5.25 -13.15 -8.54
CA ASN A 68 5.39 -12.44 -7.28
C ASN A 68 5.84 -13.44 -6.21
N VAL A 69 7.07 -13.31 -5.73
CA VAL A 69 7.70 -14.30 -4.84
C VAL A 69 7.86 -13.70 -3.46
N ASN A 70 7.15 -14.27 -2.50
CA ASN A 70 7.21 -13.93 -1.09
C ASN A 70 7.99 -15.01 -0.35
N LEU A 71 9.16 -14.66 0.18
CA LEU A 71 9.93 -15.55 1.06
C LEU A 71 9.70 -15.13 2.51
N GLN A 72 8.93 -15.94 3.24
CA GLN A 72 8.29 -15.53 4.48
C GLN A 72 8.91 -16.23 5.68
N GLN A 73 9.36 -15.47 6.67
CA GLN A 73 9.78 -15.96 7.97
C GLN A 73 8.86 -15.41 9.06
N LYS A 74 8.00 -16.28 9.61
CA LYS A 74 7.19 -15.95 10.80
C LYS A 74 8.04 -16.04 12.06
N GLN A 75 7.74 -15.22 13.06
CA GLN A 75 8.40 -15.27 14.36
C GLN A 75 8.29 -16.68 14.96
N LEU A 76 9.43 -17.37 15.14
CA LEU A 76 9.54 -18.75 15.63
C LEU A 76 8.77 -19.80 14.77
N GLY A 77 8.41 -19.44 13.54
CA GLY A 77 7.67 -20.30 12.61
C GLY A 77 8.55 -20.94 11.55
N VAL A 78 7.89 -21.66 10.64
CA VAL A 78 8.56 -22.29 9.49
C VAL A 78 8.77 -21.27 8.38
N TYR A 79 9.93 -21.33 7.74
CA TYR A 79 10.24 -20.55 6.55
C TYR A 79 9.40 -21.04 5.36
N MET A 80 8.62 -20.14 4.77
CA MET A 80 7.63 -20.45 3.76
C MET A 80 7.97 -19.76 2.45
N TYR A 81 7.85 -20.49 1.35
CA TYR A 81 7.88 -19.96 0.01
C TYR A 81 6.44 -19.79 -0.45
N ASP A 82 6.12 -18.60 -0.92
CA ASP A 82 4.86 -18.27 -1.55
C ASP A 82 5.17 -17.66 -2.93
N VAL A 83 4.84 -18.41 -3.97
CA VAL A 83 5.15 -18.07 -5.36
C VAL A 83 3.83 -17.94 -6.10
N GLU A 84 3.45 -16.70 -6.40
CA GLU A 84 2.22 -16.35 -7.10
C GLU A 84 2.52 -16.07 -8.57
N TRP A 85 1.65 -16.51 -9.47
CA TRP A 85 1.81 -16.37 -10.91
C TRP A 85 0.68 -15.53 -11.54
N ASN A 86 0.98 -14.89 -12.67
CA ASN A 86 0.00 -14.10 -13.43
C ASN A 86 -1.20 -14.90 -13.94
N ASN A 87 -1.11 -16.23 -14.03
CA ASN A 87 -2.23 -17.08 -14.39
C ASN A 87 -3.17 -17.37 -13.20
N GLY A 88 -2.90 -16.79 -12.02
CA GLY A 88 -3.68 -16.94 -10.80
C GLY A 88 -3.41 -18.21 -10.00
N THR A 89 -2.37 -18.97 -10.35
CA THR A 89 -1.88 -20.08 -9.54
C THR A 89 -0.87 -19.57 -8.52
N SER A 90 -1.00 -20.00 -7.26
CA SER A 90 -0.02 -19.76 -6.22
C SER A 90 0.44 -21.05 -5.55
N PHE A 91 1.73 -21.12 -5.25
CA PHE A 91 2.34 -22.25 -4.55
C PHE A 91 2.88 -21.80 -3.19
N TYR A 92 2.32 -22.41 -2.15
CA TYR A 92 2.70 -22.24 -0.76
C TYR A 92 3.45 -23.48 -0.31
N TYR A 93 4.77 -23.41 -0.13
CA TYR A 93 5.56 -24.59 0.20
C TYR A 93 6.74 -24.35 1.15
N THR A 94 7.15 -25.42 1.82
CA THR A 94 8.41 -25.48 2.59
C THR A 94 9.39 -26.39 1.86
N LYS A 95 10.70 -26.14 1.98
CA LYS A 95 11.74 -26.98 1.36
C LYS A 95 12.27 -28.01 2.38
N GLY A 96 12.79 -29.14 1.90
CA GLY A 96 13.45 -30.17 2.71
C GLY A 96 12.77 -31.53 2.63
N ILE A 97 13.30 -32.52 3.37
CA ILE A 97 12.87 -33.93 3.30
C ILE A 97 11.38 -34.15 3.67
N ASN A 98 10.84 -33.29 4.53
CA ASN A 98 9.43 -33.29 4.93
C ASN A 98 8.71 -32.02 4.43
N GLY A 99 9.10 -31.53 3.25
CA GLY A 99 8.51 -30.36 2.63
C GLY A 99 7.01 -30.54 2.42
N THR A 100 6.26 -29.48 2.69
CA THR A 100 4.82 -29.41 2.46
C THR A 100 4.54 -28.50 1.27
N CYS A 101 3.43 -28.74 0.56
CA CYS A 101 2.96 -27.83 -0.47
C CYS A 101 1.44 -27.72 -0.49
N GLN A 102 0.96 -26.51 -0.73
CA GLN A 102 -0.42 -26.19 -1.04
C GLN A 102 -0.44 -25.35 -2.32
N THR A 103 -1.22 -25.81 -3.29
CA THR A 103 -1.47 -25.10 -4.54
C THR A 103 -2.86 -24.46 -4.46
N ILE A 104 -2.93 -23.16 -4.73
CA ILE A 104 -4.16 -22.37 -4.71
C ILE A 104 -4.39 -21.76 -6.09
N GLU A 105 -5.64 -21.76 -6.55
CA GLU A 105 -6.08 -21.02 -7.74
C GLU A 105 -7.00 -19.88 -7.32
N PHE A 106 -6.54 -18.63 -7.48
CA PHE A 106 -7.27 -17.41 -7.08
C PHE A 106 -8.16 -16.83 -8.19
N GLY A 107 -8.04 -17.31 -9.43
CA GLY A 107 -8.77 -16.77 -10.59
C GLY A 107 -8.31 -15.39 -11.07
N VAL A 108 -7.48 -14.69 -10.30
CA VAL A 108 -6.80 -13.44 -10.65
C VAL A 108 -5.28 -13.60 -10.52
N GLY A 109 -4.52 -12.93 -11.40
CA GLY A 109 -3.06 -12.92 -11.36
C GLY A 109 -2.48 -11.96 -10.32
N ILE A 110 -1.16 -11.81 -10.31
CA ILE A 110 -0.47 -10.87 -9.42
C ILE A 110 -0.86 -9.41 -9.74
N PRO A 111 -0.69 -8.47 -8.79
CA PRO A 111 -0.98 -7.06 -9.03
C PRO A 111 -0.22 -6.52 -10.24
N ARG A 112 -0.91 -5.80 -11.12
CA ARG A 112 -0.26 -5.09 -12.23
C ARG A 112 0.55 -3.90 -11.70
N PRO A 113 1.52 -3.38 -12.48
CA PRO A 113 2.24 -2.16 -12.11
C PRO A 113 1.30 -1.00 -11.77
N ASP A 114 0.15 -0.91 -12.44
CA ASP A 114 -0.88 0.10 -12.26
C ASP A 114 -2.02 -0.32 -11.32
N PHE A 115 -1.82 -1.27 -10.39
CA PHE A 115 -2.92 -1.82 -9.58
C PHE A 115 -3.69 -0.76 -8.74
N LEU A 116 -3.08 0.39 -8.46
CA LEU A 116 -3.71 1.54 -7.79
C LEU A 116 -4.45 2.48 -8.75
N ASP A 117 -4.49 2.22 -10.06
CA ASP A 117 -5.28 3.02 -11.00
C ASP A 117 -6.75 3.01 -10.59
N GLY A 118 -7.37 4.19 -10.50
CA GLY A 118 -8.72 4.36 -9.95
C GLY A 118 -8.85 4.10 -8.45
N ALA A 119 -7.77 4.19 -7.67
CA ALA A 119 -7.82 4.24 -6.21
C ALA A 119 -8.36 5.61 -5.71
N ASN A 120 -8.98 5.60 -4.53
CA ASN A 120 -9.48 6.79 -3.87
C ASN A 120 -8.37 7.49 -3.10
N TYR A 121 -8.12 8.77 -3.38
CA TYR A 121 -7.19 9.57 -2.60
C TYR A 121 -7.82 10.00 -1.27
N LEU A 122 -7.15 9.70 -0.15
CA LEU A 122 -7.65 10.01 1.19
C LEU A 122 -6.92 11.19 1.86
N GLY A 123 -6.01 11.85 1.14
CA GLY A 123 -5.18 12.93 1.69
C GLY A 123 -3.82 12.43 2.17
N THR A 124 -3.16 13.25 3.00
CA THR A 124 -1.83 12.96 3.53
C THR A 124 -1.85 12.55 4.99
N GLN A 125 -1.02 11.59 5.38
CA GLN A 125 -0.84 11.17 6.77
C GLN A 125 0.63 10.91 7.10
N VAL A 126 1.03 11.15 8.34
CA VAL A 126 2.37 10.75 8.81
C VAL A 126 2.32 9.29 9.28
N LYS A 127 3.13 8.42 8.64
CA LYS A 127 3.30 7.01 8.99
C LYS A 127 4.76 6.63 8.96
N ASP A 128 5.19 5.90 9.99
CA ASP A 128 6.56 5.38 10.12
C ASP A 128 7.67 6.45 9.95
N GLY A 129 7.35 7.71 10.26
CA GLY A 129 8.24 8.86 10.12
C GLY A 129 8.17 9.60 8.77
N PHE A 130 7.33 9.17 7.84
CA PHE A 130 7.18 9.74 6.50
C PHE A 130 5.82 10.42 6.32
N LEU A 131 5.80 11.56 5.64
CA LEU A 131 4.55 12.17 5.16
C LEU A 131 4.11 11.43 3.90
N CYS A 132 2.99 10.72 3.97
CA CYS A 132 2.52 9.84 2.90
C CYS A 132 1.25 10.36 2.24
N ASN A 133 1.16 10.27 0.91
CA ASN A 133 -0.11 10.19 0.20
C ASN A 133 -0.79 8.87 0.56
N VAL A 134 -2.10 8.90 0.83
CA VAL A 134 -2.87 7.71 1.19
C VAL A 134 -3.90 7.40 0.12
N TRP A 135 -3.86 6.15 -0.36
CA TRP A 135 -4.75 5.62 -1.38
C TRP A 135 -5.54 4.45 -0.80
N GLU A 136 -6.84 4.38 -1.06
CA GLU A 136 -7.67 3.20 -0.78
C GLU A 136 -8.11 2.57 -2.10
N LYS A 137 -8.04 1.24 -2.19
CA LYS A 137 -8.43 0.50 -3.37
C LYS A 137 -9.37 -0.65 -3.01
N VAL A 138 -10.60 -0.56 -3.53
CA VAL A 138 -11.67 -1.57 -3.49
C VAL A 138 -11.98 -2.12 -2.09
N ASP A 139 -11.89 -1.27 -1.07
CA ASP A 139 -12.03 -1.59 0.36
C ASP A 139 -11.10 -2.74 0.82
N PHE A 140 -10.05 -3.02 0.06
CA PHE A 140 -9.15 -4.15 0.26
C PHE A 140 -7.82 -3.71 0.85
N ILE A 141 -7.24 -2.62 0.32
CA ILE A 141 -5.90 -2.15 0.67
C ILE A 141 -5.86 -0.62 0.84
N TRP A 142 -5.17 -0.18 1.88
CA TRP A 142 -4.72 1.19 2.10
C TRP A 142 -3.23 1.29 1.86
N TYR A 143 -2.83 2.08 0.87
CA TYR A 143 -1.46 2.19 0.41
C TYR A 143 -0.89 3.57 0.74
N TYR A 144 0.25 3.58 1.41
CA TYR A 144 0.94 4.77 1.88
C TYR A 144 2.20 4.97 1.05
N GLU A 145 2.22 6.03 0.25
CA GLU A 145 3.32 6.42 -0.61
C GLU A 145 3.98 7.70 -0.06
N ASP A 146 5.28 7.68 0.19
CA ASP A 146 6.00 8.88 0.64
C ASP A 146 5.83 10.02 -0.38
N VAL A 147 5.40 11.19 0.10
CA VAL A 147 5.16 12.38 -0.74
C VAL A 147 6.44 12.82 -1.45
N ALA A 148 7.58 12.76 -0.75
CA ALA A 148 8.84 13.30 -1.24
C ALA A 148 9.50 12.37 -2.27
N THR A 149 9.57 11.06 -1.99
CA THR A 149 10.31 10.10 -2.82
C THR A 149 9.45 9.23 -3.71
N LYS A 150 8.12 9.26 -3.52
CA LYS A 150 7.16 8.40 -4.23
C LYS A 150 7.34 6.90 -3.98
N ARG A 151 8.07 6.53 -2.94
CA ARG A 151 8.30 5.12 -2.56
C ARG A 151 7.18 4.61 -1.65
N PRO A 152 6.85 3.31 -1.71
CA PRO A 152 5.97 2.71 -0.73
C PRO A 152 6.58 2.77 0.67
N VAL A 153 5.76 3.13 1.65
CA VAL A 153 6.11 3.14 3.07
C VAL A 153 5.36 2.03 3.80
N ARG A 154 4.06 1.89 3.52
CA ARG A 154 3.16 1.01 4.27
C ARG A 154 1.94 0.58 3.44
N TRP A 155 1.40 -0.57 3.81
CA TRP A 155 0.25 -1.21 3.20
C TRP A 155 -0.58 -1.81 4.34
N ASP A 156 -1.84 -1.43 4.45
CA ASP A 156 -2.78 -2.04 5.40
C ASP A 156 -3.86 -2.78 4.61
N PHE A 157 -4.13 -4.03 4.97
CA PHE A 157 -5.20 -4.82 4.36
C PHE A 157 -6.44 -4.81 5.23
N TYR A 158 -7.60 -4.97 4.60
CA TYR A 158 -8.91 -4.98 5.27
C TYR A 158 -9.05 -6.05 6.36
N ASP A 159 -8.31 -7.14 6.24
CA ASP A 159 -8.30 -8.27 7.18
C ASP A 159 -7.41 -8.04 8.41
N GLY A 160 -6.79 -6.87 8.52
CA GLY A 160 -5.95 -6.47 9.64
C GLY A 160 -4.48 -6.81 9.49
N ILE A 161 -4.04 -7.32 8.33
CA ILE A 161 -2.60 -7.43 8.02
C ILE A 161 -2.03 -6.02 7.85
N ILE A 162 -0.96 -5.72 8.59
CA ILE A 162 -0.21 -4.47 8.49
C ILE A 162 1.18 -4.78 7.94
N THR A 163 1.59 -4.06 6.91
CA THR A 163 2.88 -4.23 6.22
C THR A 163 3.68 -2.94 6.25
N HIS A 164 4.87 -3.00 6.84
CA HIS A 164 5.85 -1.92 6.82
C HIS A 164 6.94 -2.23 5.79
N VAL A 165 7.27 -1.27 4.92
CA VAL A 165 8.34 -1.41 3.94
C VAL A 165 9.65 -0.94 4.55
N MET A 166 10.57 -1.87 4.74
CA MET A 166 11.88 -1.61 5.33
C MET A 166 12.91 -1.20 4.27
N THR A 167 12.89 -1.86 3.12
CA THR A 167 13.70 -1.52 1.95
C THR A 167 12.87 -1.62 0.67
N PHE A 168 13.24 -0.87 -0.35
CA PHE A 168 12.60 -0.91 -1.66
C PHE A 168 13.63 -0.66 -2.76
N GLU A 169 13.93 -1.70 -3.53
CA GLU A 169 14.98 -1.75 -4.54
C GLU A 169 14.37 -1.96 -5.93
N ALA A 170 14.07 -0.85 -6.62
CA ALA A 170 13.56 -0.88 -7.98
C ALA A 170 14.57 -1.49 -8.95
N GLY A 171 14.11 -2.39 -9.82
CA GLY A 171 14.91 -3.11 -10.81
C GLY A 171 15.63 -4.36 -10.27
N ALA A 172 15.52 -4.65 -8.97
CA ALA A 172 16.09 -5.87 -8.41
C ALA A 172 15.36 -7.13 -8.94
N THR A 173 16.12 -8.21 -9.13
CA THR A 173 15.60 -9.47 -9.69
C THR A 173 16.06 -10.69 -8.91
N LEU A 174 15.22 -11.72 -8.89
CA LEU A 174 15.51 -12.99 -8.25
C LEU A 174 15.94 -14.05 -9.28
N PRO A 175 17.02 -14.81 -9.05
CA PRO A 175 17.41 -15.91 -9.95
C PRO A 175 16.33 -16.99 -10.07
N ASP A 176 16.10 -17.47 -11.29
CA ASP A 176 15.01 -18.41 -11.60
C ASP A 176 15.09 -19.73 -10.81
N LEU A 177 16.31 -20.15 -10.45
CA LEU A 177 16.54 -21.36 -9.65
C LEU A 177 15.88 -21.29 -8.26
N VAL A 178 15.67 -20.09 -7.70
CA VAL A 178 15.09 -19.92 -6.36
C VAL A 178 13.57 -20.13 -6.37
N VAL A 179 12.93 -19.83 -7.50
CA VAL A 179 11.48 -19.69 -7.65
C VAL A 179 10.77 -21.03 -7.90
N GLN A 180 11.49 -22.05 -8.34
CA GLN A 180 10.86 -23.30 -8.77
C GLN A 180 10.21 -24.07 -7.62
N ALA A 181 8.91 -24.32 -7.78
CA ALA A 181 8.13 -25.13 -6.86
C ALA A 181 8.62 -26.59 -6.88
N PRO A 182 8.76 -27.25 -5.72
CA PRO A 182 9.17 -28.65 -5.65
C PRO A 182 8.17 -29.59 -6.34
N HIS A 183 8.65 -30.76 -6.80
CA HIS A 183 7.82 -31.73 -7.54
C HIS A 183 6.55 -32.18 -6.80
N TYR A 184 6.58 -32.22 -5.46
CA TYR A 184 5.42 -32.59 -4.63
C TYR A 184 4.30 -31.54 -4.61
N CYS A 185 4.52 -30.35 -5.19
CA CYS A 185 3.45 -29.36 -5.40
C CYS A 185 2.47 -29.76 -6.52
N PHE A 186 2.85 -30.70 -7.37
CA PHE A 186 2.09 -31.09 -8.57
C PHE A 186 1.35 -32.43 -8.39
N THR A 187 1.38 -33.02 -7.20
CA THR A 187 0.76 -34.34 -6.93
C THR A 187 -0.65 -34.23 -6.37
N ALA A 188 -1.02 -33.10 -5.78
CA ALA A 188 -2.35 -32.87 -5.19
C ALA A 188 -3.20 -31.96 -6.11
N LYS A 189 -4.53 -32.13 -6.06
CA LYS A 189 -5.43 -31.19 -6.74
C LYS A 189 -5.34 -29.80 -6.08
N PRO A 190 -5.30 -28.71 -6.87
CA PRO A 190 -5.34 -27.35 -6.34
C PRO A 190 -6.61 -27.11 -5.51
N LYS A 191 -6.49 -26.30 -4.47
CA LYS A 191 -7.66 -25.72 -3.81
C LYS A 191 -8.08 -24.49 -4.60
N ARG A 192 -9.36 -24.42 -4.97
CA ARG A 192 -9.96 -23.21 -5.52
C ARG A 192 -10.38 -22.32 -4.36
N GLU A 193 -9.93 -21.07 -4.38
CA GLU A 193 -10.48 -20.07 -3.48
C GLU A 193 -11.64 -19.39 -4.22
N ASP A 194 -12.85 -19.51 -3.68
CA ASP A 194 -14.01 -18.82 -4.23
C ASP A 194 -13.94 -17.36 -3.74
N VAL A 195 -13.45 -16.48 -4.62
CA VAL A 195 -13.34 -15.01 -4.39
C VAL A 195 -14.70 -14.34 -4.58
#